data_AF-A0A7K1SDC1-F1
#
_entry.id   AF-A0A7K1SDC1-F1
#
_cell.length_a   1.000
_cell.length_b   1.000
_cell.length_c   1.000
_cell.angle_alpha   90.00
_cell.angle_beta   90.00
_cell.angle_gamma   90.00
#
_symmetry.space_group_name_H-M   'P 1'
#
loop_
_entity.id
_entity.type
_entity.pdbx_description
1 polymer ?
#
loop_
_entity_poly.entity_id
_entity_poly.type
_entity_poly.pdbx_seq_one_letter_code
_entity_poly.pdbx_strand_id
1 'polypeptide(L)'
;MRSISSRILIYFLTLFLPLACTDPDTNVLVSTNDILVVDGTITNLAEPQIIHLNRSKADPLTGRFGTTPVTKATVMVVVDSSLQVPCHETVDGSYQLPSDFKGQIGHAYQLRFTLDDDTQYVSSQQVMQDVPPITKVSARFNPKSLPTTQLYGYTAAHDLFLDSQDPAQQHNYYRWDWKLYERQYWCKTCRNGVYAVHKILPGVYKSDKDFTYFVAGNELYEDCFTPSPGLSQVDANAPVVPSTSWNYDYPCRTPCWEILYSSDIQVFDDRFANGNMISQQRVAQIPFYDYQPALIDVRQLSLTPDAYRYYKLFADQSQKAAGLVDVPPTALGGNVHRVANSQVQAVGYFTASAVSVVHYWLDRADRQGYAYGADPTGKHINDGDDLFFALNGRSSHPEPPPLYILDDYRETPKVKIWPYTDRPPTAPCLQSDNRTPFKPEGWRE
;
A
#
# COMPACT_ATOMS: atom_id res chain seq x y z
N MET A 1 15.51 -72.85 -22.51
CA MET A 1 14.65 -71.79 -23.10
C MET A 1 13.96 -70.87 -22.08
N ARG A 2 14.14 -71.01 -20.75
CA ARG A 2 13.51 -70.13 -19.74
C ARG A 2 14.33 -68.89 -19.32
N SER A 3 15.64 -68.81 -19.58
CA SER A 3 16.47 -67.67 -19.14
C SER A 3 16.60 -66.53 -20.17
N ILE A 4 16.33 -66.79 -21.45
CA ILE A 4 16.39 -65.77 -22.50
C ILE A 4 15.14 -64.89 -22.48
N SER A 5 13.97 -65.48 -22.25
CA SER A 5 12.70 -64.77 -22.10
C SER A 5 12.66 -63.85 -20.87
N SER A 6 13.30 -64.24 -19.75
CA SER A 6 13.38 -63.39 -18.56
C SER A 6 14.34 -62.20 -18.72
N ARG A 7 15.40 -62.33 -19.54
CA ARG A 7 16.32 -61.23 -19.84
C ARG A 7 15.72 -60.24 -20.83
N ILE A 8 14.95 -60.71 -21.81
CA ILE A 8 14.22 -59.85 -22.75
C ILE A 8 13.14 -59.03 -22.04
N LEU A 9 12.43 -59.63 -21.06
CA LEU A 9 11.41 -58.93 -20.30
C LEU A 9 12.00 -57.82 -19.40
N ILE A 10 13.18 -58.05 -18.81
CA ILE A 10 13.88 -57.03 -18.02
C ILE A 10 14.40 -55.90 -18.92
N TYR A 11 14.96 -56.22 -20.09
CA TYR A 11 15.38 -55.21 -21.07
C TYR A 11 14.21 -54.39 -21.62
N PHE A 12 13.03 -55.00 -21.80
CA PHE A 12 11.81 -54.28 -22.19
C PHE A 12 11.28 -53.39 -21.06
N LEU A 13 11.39 -53.83 -19.79
CA LEU A 13 10.90 -53.05 -18.65
C LEU A 13 11.84 -51.86 -18.29
N THR A 14 13.14 -51.98 -18.54
CA THR A 14 14.12 -50.89 -18.37
C THR A 14 14.15 -49.88 -19.53
N LEU A 15 13.54 -50.21 -20.67
CA LEU A 15 13.44 -49.28 -21.81
C LEU A 15 12.19 -48.37 -21.72
N PHE A 16 11.33 -48.59 -20.72
CA PHE A 16 10.06 -47.87 -20.53
C PHE A 16 10.08 -46.80 -19.42
N LEU A 17 11.25 -46.42 -18.90
CA LEU A 17 11.43 -45.23 -18.05
C LEU A 17 12.57 -44.40 -18.66
N PRO A 18 12.39 -43.10 -19.05
CA PRO A 18 11.31 -42.17 -18.74
C PRO A 18 10.73 -41.45 -19.99
N LEU A 19 9.40 -41.48 -20.15
CA LEU A 19 8.66 -40.40 -20.83
C LEU A 19 7.80 -39.69 -19.79
N ALA A 20 8.45 -39.20 -18.73
CA ALA A 20 7.90 -38.06 -18.02
C ALA A 20 8.14 -36.85 -18.92
N CYS A 21 7.24 -36.64 -19.89
CA CYS A 21 7.10 -35.31 -20.46
C CYS A 21 6.64 -34.41 -19.32
N THR A 22 7.55 -33.62 -18.79
CA THR A 22 7.14 -32.38 -18.14
C THR A 22 6.56 -31.53 -19.26
N ASP A 23 5.24 -31.34 -19.28
CA ASP A 23 4.64 -30.37 -20.18
C ASP A 23 5.36 -29.04 -19.97
N PRO A 24 6.00 -28.45 -21.00
CA PRO A 24 6.57 -27.14 -20.86
C PRO A 24 5.43 -26.17 -20.54
N ASP A 25 5.61 -25.39 -19.47
CA ASP A 25 4.66 -24.35 -19.08
C ASP A 25 4.57 -23.36 -20.25
N THR A 26 3.50 -23.45 -21.05
CA THR A 26 3.37 -22.74 -22.34
C THR A 26 2.97 -21.28 -22.18
N ASN A 27 3.11 -20.71 -21.00
CA ASN A 27 2.88 -19.30 -20.74
C ASN A 27 3.97 -18.46 -21.41
N VAL A 28 3.82 -18.21 -22.71
CA VAL A 28 4.63 -17.24 -23.43
C VAL A 28 4.17 -15.85 -22.98
N LEU A 29 4.85 -15.28 -21.97
CA LEU A 29 4.86 -13.84 -21.82
C LEU A 29 5.52 -13.30 -23.09
N VAL A 30 4.71 -12.83 -24.03
CA VAL A 30 5.23 -12.11 -25.18
C VAL A 30 5.89 -10.87 -24.61
N SER A 31 7.22 -10.85 -24.65
CA SER A 31 8.06 -9.69 -24.30
C SER A 31 7.66 -8.54 -25.21
N THR A 32 6.65 -7.80 -24.79
CA THR A 32 6.16 -6.58 -25.42
C THR A 32 6.50 -5.44 -24.47
N ASN A 33 6.77 -4.27 -25.02
CA ASN A 33 7.05 -3.05 -24.25
C ASN A 33 5.80 -2.50 -23.49
N ASP A 34 4.73 -3.29 -23.40
CA ASP A 34 3.42 -2.90 -22.87
C ASP A 34 2.75 -4.11 -22.20
N ILE A 35 2.92 -4.20 -20.88
CA ILE A 35 2.39 -5.30 -20.07
C ILE A 35 1.26 -4.77 -19.19
N LEU A 36 0.06 -5.33 -19.36
CA LEU A 36 -1.06 -5.04 -18.48
C LEU A 36 -0.83 -5.73 -17.12
N VAL A 37 -1.01 -4.99 -16.04
CA VAL A 37 -0.89 -5.44 -14.65
C VAL A 37 -2.25 -5.29 -13.98
N VAL A 38 -2.73 -6.39 -13.40
CA VAL A 38 -4.03 -6.47 -12.73
C VAL A 38 -3.82 -6.93 -11.29
N ASP A 39 -4.27 -6.14 -10.33
CA ASP A 39 -4.28 -6.53 -8.93
C ASP A 39 -5.66 -6.28 -8.32
N GLY A 40 -6.20 -7.25 -7.61
CA GLY A 40 -7.52 -7.14 -7.00
C GLY A 40 -7.86 -8.36 -6.18
N THR A 41 -8.25 -8.14 -4.93
CA THR A 41 -8.70 -9.20 -4.02
C THR A 41 -10.09 -8.86 -3.53
N ILE A 42 -11.06 -9.74 -3.79
CA ILE A 42 -12.41 -9.64 -3.23
C ILE A 42 -12.43 -10.29 -1.85
N THR A 43 -12.87 -9.54 -0.84
CA THR A 43 -12.97 -10.03 0.55
C THR A 43 -14.40 -10.06 1.05
N ASN A 44 -14.66 -10.83 2.12
CA ASN A 44 -15.93 -10.88 2.83
C ASN A 44 -16.10 -9.76 3.88
N LEU A 45 -15.16 -8.82 3.96
CA LEU A 45 -15.21 -7.68 4.88
C LEU A 45 -15.98 -6.51 4.26
N ALA A 46 -16.62 -5.72 5.12
CA ALA A 46 -17.29 -4.48 4.72
C ALA A 46 -16.27 -3.33 4.61
N GLU A 47 -15.36 -3.44 3.64
CA GLU A 47 -14.35 -2.43 3.31
C GLU A 47 -14.38 -2.13 1.80
N PRO A 48 -13.85 -0.97 1.36
CA PRO A 48 -13.71 -0.67 -0.06
C PRO A 48 -12.95 -1.77 -0.80
N GLN A 49 -13.61 -2.42 -1.75
CA GLN A 49 -13.01 -3.43 -2.62
C GLN A 49 -12.54 -2.75 -3.91
N ILE A 50 -11.22 -2.68 -4.11
CA ILE A 50 -10.60 -1.94 -5.22
C ILE A 50 -9.85 -2.91 -6.12
N ILE A 51 -9.98 -2.71 -7.42
CA ILE A 51 -9.23 -3.39 -8.48
C ILE A 51 -8.33 -2.35 -9.15
N HIS A 52 -7.03 -2.61 -9.18
CA HIS A 52 -6.04 -1.77 -9.82
C HIS A 52 -5.68 -2.30 -11.20
N LEU A 53 -5.76 -1.42 -12.21
CA LEU A 53 -5.34 -1.69 -13.58
C LEU A 53 -4.24 -0.72 -13.98
N ASN A 54 -3.06 -1.27 -14.27
CA ASN A 54 -1.87 -0.50 -14.65
C ASN A 54 -1.22 -1.10 -15.90
N ARG A 55 -0.52 -0.28 -16.68
CA ARG A 55 0.37 -0.73 -17.75
C ARG A 55 1.80 -0.47 -17.37
N SER A 56 2.62 -1.51 -17.38
CA SER A 56 4.07 -1.37 -17.27
C SER A 56 4.63 -1.00 -18.64
N LYS A 57 5.34 0.13 -18.70
CA LYS A 57 5.98 0.65 -19.91
C LYS A 57 7.44 0.94 -19.61
N ALA A 58 8.33 0.40 -20.44
CA ALA A 58 9.74 0.79 -20.42
C ALA A 58 9.91 2.13 -21.16
N ASP A 59 10.59 3.09 -20.55
CA ASP A 59 11.03 4.31 -21.21
C ASP A 59 12.03 3.94 -22.33
N PRO A 60 11.73 4.24 -23.60
CA PRO A 60 12.59 3.86 -24.73
C PRO A 60 13.98 4.51 -24.70
N LEU A 61 14.15 5.65 -24.04
CA LEU A 61 15.41 6.41 -24.01
C LEU A 61 16.25 6.09 -22.78
N THR A 62 15.61 5.85 -21.63
CA THR A 62 16.32 5.61 -20.36
C THR A 62 16.33 4.15 -19.92
N GLY A 63 15.51 3.29 -20.55
CA GLY A 63 15.31 1.90 -20.15
C GLY A 63 14.66 1.75 -18.77
N ARG A 64 14.20 2.85 -18.16
CA ARG A 64 13.54 2.83 -16.85
C ARG A 64 12.11 2.32 -16.98
N PHE A 65 11.73 1.42 -16.10
CA PHE A 65 10.37 0.92 -16.02
C PHE A 65 9.49 1.94 -15.28
N GLY A 66 8.34 2.28 -15.85
CA GLY A 66 7.30 3.07 -15.23
C GLY A 66 5.94 2.38 -15.37
N THR A 67 5.01 2.73 -14.49
CA THR A 67 3.62 2.27 -14.57
C THR A 67 2.72 3.44 -14.94
N THR A 68 1.83 3.23 -15.90
CA THR A 68 0.79 4.19 -16.26
C THR A 68 -0.58 3.60 -15.91
N PRO A 69 -1.44 4.32 -15.18
CA PRO A 69 -2.77 3.84 -14.85
C PRO A 69 -3.61 3.65 -16.11
N VAL A 70 -4.41 2.58 -16.13
CA VAL A 70 -5.37 2.32 -17.22
C VAL A 70 -6.69 2.95 -16.85
N THR A 71 -7.04 4.05 -17.52
CA THR A 71 -8.24 4.84 -17.22
C THR A 71 -9.40 4.52 -18.15
N LYS A 72 -10.63 4.87 -17.74
CA LYS A 72 -11.85 4.75 -18.55
C LYS A 72 -12.20 3.31 -18.99
N ALA A 73 -11.64 2.30 -18.34
CA ALA A 73 -12.03 0.92 -18.58
C ALA A 73 -13.41 0.63 -17.98
N THR A 74 -14.19 -0.20 -18.65
CA THR A 74 -15.42 -0.75 -18.05
C THR A 74 -15.05 -2.01 -17.28
N VAL A 75 -15.06 -1.93 -15.94
CA VAL A 75 -14.63 -3.03 -15.05
C VAL A 75 -15.83 -3.58 -14.28
N MET A 76 -15.92 -4.90 -14.18
CA MET A 76 -16.99 -5.58 -13.45
C MET A 76 -16.54 -6.91 -12.86
N VAL A 77 -17.15 -7.28 -11.74
CA VAL A 77 -16.99 -8.61 -11.13
C VAL A 77 -18.25 -9.42 -11.36
N VAL A 78 -18.09 -10.62 -11.89
CA VAL A 78 -19.15 -11.60 -12.10
C VAL A 78 -19.16 -12.59 -10.95
N VAL A 79 -20.30 -12.71 -10.27
CA VAL A 79 -20.54 -13.66 -9.17
C VAL A 79 -21.37 -14.84 -9.69
N ASP A 80 -20.91 -16.06 -9.42
CA ASP A 80 -21.52 -17.33 -9.84
C ASP A 80 -21.95 -17.36 -11.31
N SER A 81 -21.10 -16.80 -12.18
CA SER A 81 -21.31 -16.73 -13.64
C SER A 81 -22.55 -15.94 -14.11
N SER A 82 -23.28 -15.26 -13.22
CA SER A 82 -24.59 -14.67 -13.56
C SER A 82 -24.74 -13.23 -13.09
N LEU A 83 -24.49 -12.95 -11.81
CA LEU A 83 -24.63 -11.61 -11.25
C LEU A 83 -23.44 -10.75 -11.64
N GLN A 84 -23.71 -9.60 -12.27
CA GLN A 84 -22.70 -8.66 -12.71
C GLN A 84 -22.69 -7.45 -11.79
N VAL A 85 -21.56 -7.20 -11.14
CA VAL A 85 -21.37 -6.08 -10.22
C VAL A 85 -20.39 -5.09 -10.87
N PRO A 86 -20.86 -3.94 -11.38
CA PRO A 86 -20.00 -2.96 -12.03
C PRO A 86 -19.15 -2.21 -11.00
N CYS A 87 -17.92 -1.88 -11.39
CA CYS A 87 -17.05 -0.99 -10.63
C CYS A 87 -17.17 0.46 -11.14
N HIS A 88 -16.77 1.43 -10.33
CA HIS A 88 -16.60 2.82 -10.73
C HIS A 88 -15.16 3.25 -10.53
N GLU A 89 -14.62 4.03 -11.47
CA GLU A 89 -13.28 4.59 -11.35
C GLU A 89 -13.28 5.72 -10.31
N THR A 90 -12.38 5.65 -9.34
CA THR A 90 -12.27 6.62 -8.23
C THR A 90 -11.10 7.56 -8.42
N VAL A 91 -9.93 6.98 -8.68
CA VAL A 91 -8.69 7.62 -9.10
C VAL A 91 -8.22 6.89 -10.35
N ASP A 92 -7.50 7.57 -11.23
CA ASP A 92 -6.94 6.98 -12.45
C ASP A 92 -6.36 5.58 -12.20
N GLY A 93 -6.96 4.56 -12.85
CA GLY A 93 -6.51 3.16 -12.74
C GLY A 93 -7.01 2.38 -11.52
N SER A 94 -7.82 2.98 -10.64
CA SER A 94 -8.40 2.35 -9.45
C SER A 94 -9.92 2.26 -9.57
N TYR A 95 -10.42 1.03 -9.68
CA TYR A 95 -11.83 0.71 -9.91
C TYR A 95 -12.44 0.09 -8.66
N GLN A 96 -13.36 0.81 -8.03
CA GLN A 96 -13.97 0.41 -6.77
C GLN A 96 -15.35 -0.22 -7.02
N LEU A 97 -15.64 -1.33 -6.34
CA LEU A 97 -16.98 -1.92 -6.29
C LEU A 97 -17.94 -1.04 -5.45
N PRO A 98 -19.27 -1.25 -5.54
CA PRO A 98 -20.22 -0.58 -4.67
C PRO A 98 -19.84 -0.73 -3.19
N SER A 99 -20.01 0.33 -2.40
CA SER A 99 -19.55 0.38 -1.00
C SER A 99 -20.26 -0.61 -0.07
N ASP A 100 -21.42 -1.11 -0.47
CA ASP A 100 -22.20 -2.14 0.21
C ASP A 100 -21.85 -3.57 -0.23
N PHE A 101 -21.04 -3.71 -1.28
CA PHE A 101 -20.62 -5.02 -1.77
C PHE A 101 -19.60 -5.67 -0.83
N LYS A 102 -19.90 -6.90 -0.45
CA LYS A 102 -18.97 -7.81 0.24
C LYS A 102 -19.06 -9.19 -0.38
N GLY A 103 -17.92 -9.85 -0.49
CA GLY A 103 -17.85 -11.24 -0.91
C GLY A 103 -18.54 -12.17 0.10
N GLN A 104 -18.89 -13.36 -0.37
CA GLN A 104 -19.59 -14.39 0.37
C GLN A 104 -18.83 -15.70 0.19
N ILE A 105 -18.60 -16.38 1.30
CA ILE A 105 -17.88 -17.65 1.34
C ILE A 105 -18.66 -18.69 0.51
N GLY A 106 -17.94 -19.47 -0.29
CA GLY A 106 -18.49 -20.49 -1.18
C GLY A 106 -18.90 -20.00 -2.57
N HIS A 107 -19.01 -18.68 -2.78
CA HIS A 107 -19.33 -18.10 -4.08
C HIS A 107 -18.10 -17.96 -4.98
N ALA A 108 -18.31 -18.01 -6.30
CA ALA A 108 -17.27 -17.88 -7.30
C ALA A 108 -17.24 -16.47 -7.92
N TYR A 109 -16.06 -15.87 -7.98
CA TYR A 109 -15.85 -14.52 -8.50
C TYR A 109 -14.98 -14.56 -9.75
N GLN A 110 -15.31 -13.73 -10.74
CA GLN A 110 -14.53 -13.56 -11.97
C GLN A 110 -14.47 -12.09 -12.35
N LEU A 111 -13.27 -11.58 -12.60
CA LEU A 111 -13.06 -10.25 -13.12
C LEU A 111 -13.28 -10.23 -14.63
N ARG A 112 -14.00 -9.22 -15.13
CA ARG A 112 -14.12 -8.89 -16.54
C ARG A 112 -13.90 -7.40 -16.72
N PHE A 113 -13.14 -7.02 -17.74
CA PHE A 113 -13.04 -5.62 -18.10
C PHE A 113 -12.82 -5.41 -19.59
N THR A 114 -13.27 -4.26 -20.07
CA THR A 114 -13.07 -3.78 -21.43
C THR A 114 -12.31 -2.47 -21.36
N LEU A 115 -11.20 -2.39 -22.09
CA LEU A 115 -10.38 -1.19 -22.19
C LEU A 115 -11.05 -0.14 -23.10
N ASP A 116 -10.49 1.06 -23.12
CA ASP A 116 -10.94 2.17 -23.98
C ASP A 116 -10.79 1.87 -25.49
N ASP A 117 -9.91 0.94 -25.85
CA ASP A 117 -9.70 0.43 -27.21
C ASP A 117 -10.59 -0.78 -27.58
N ASP A 118 -11.66 -1.02 -26.82
CA ASP A 118 -12.58 -2.17 -26.91
C ASP A 118 -11.94 -3.55 -26.66
N THR A 119 -10.68 -3.61 -26.21
CA THR A 119 -10.05 -4.87 -25.86
C THR A 119 -10.61 -5.46 -24.56
N GLN A 120 -11.05 -6.72 -24.63
CA GLN A 120 -11.66 -7.43 -23.50
C GLN A 120 -10.70 -8.41 -22.82
N TYR A 121 -10.76 -8.43 -21.49
CA TYR A 121 -10.02 -9.35 -20.62
C TYR A 121 -10.95 -10.04 -19.62
N VAL A 122 -10.56 -11.25 -19.23
CA VAL A 122 -11.29 -12.08 -18.27
C VAL A 122 -10.33 -12.85 -17.37
N SER A 123 -10.65 -12.94 -16.08
CA SER A 123 -9.90 -13.79 -15.14
C SER A 123 -10.39 -15.23 -15.12
N SER A 124 -9.61 -16.14 -14.55
CA SER A 124 -10.15 -17.41 -14.06
C SER A 124 -11.15 -17.16 -12.92
N GLN A 125 -12.03 -18.15 -12.68
CA GLN A 125 -12.94 -18.09 -11.54
C GLN A 125 -12.19 -18.38 -10.24
N GLN A 126 -12.54 -17.64 -9.19
CA GLN A 126 -11.93 -17.74 -7.86
C GLN A 126 -13.04 -17.98 -6.85
N VAL A 127 -13.05 -19.17 -6.25
CA VAL A 127 -14.02 -19.51 -5.20
C VAL A 127 -13.49 -18.97 -3.87
N MET A 128 -14.31 -18.19 -3.17
CA MET A 128 -13.98 -17.72 -1.84
C MET A 128 -14.04 -18.89 -0.85
N GLN A 129 -12.89 -19.42 -0.47
CA GLN A 129 -12.78 -20.45 0.55
C GLN A 129 -13.04 -19.87 1.95
N ASP A 130 -13.45 -20.71 2.88
CA ASP A 130 -13.57 -20.31 4.29
C ASP A 130 -12.18 -20.13 4.92
N VAL A 131 -12.09 -19.38 6.01
CA VAL A 131 -10.84 -19.13 6.72
C VAL A 131 -11.05 -19.33 8.23
N PRO A 132 -10.21 -20.13 8.91
CA PRO A 132 -10.34 -20.31 10.35
C PRO A 132 -10.03 -18.99 11.07
N PRO A 133 -10.65 -18.75 12.24
CA PRO A 133 -10.38 -17.54 13.01
C PRO A 133 -8.96 -17.55 13.59
N ILE A 134 -8.35 -16.37 13.67
CA ILE A 134 -7.13 -16.16 14.44
C ILE A 134 -7.47 -16.25 15.93
N THR A 135 -6.79 -17.14 16.66
CA THR A 135 -7.08 -17.39 18.08
C THR A 135 -6.28 -16.49 19.02
N LYS A 136 -5.04 -16.15 18.64
CA LYS A 136 -4.14 -15.33 19.43
C LYS A 136 -3.17 -14.58 18.54
N VAL A 137 -2.84 -13.35 18.94
CA VAL A 137 -1.77 -12.54 18.35
C VAL A 137 -0.85 -12.06 19.45
N SER A 138 0.45 -12.02 19.16
CA SER A 138 1.47 -11.46 20.05
C SER A 138 2.57 -10.76 19.26
N ALA A 139 3.07 -9.64 19.77
CA ALA A 139 4.23 -8.95 19.24
C ALA A 139 5.46 -9.17 20.12
N ARG A 140 6.65 -9.14 19.51
CA ARG A 140 7.93 -9.06 20.22
C ARG A 140 8.86 -8.09 19.50
N PHE A 141 9.40 -7.12 20.23
CA PHE A 141 10.41 -6.22 19.68
C PHE A 141 11.70 -6.97 19.34
N ASN A 142 12.24 -6.67 18.16
CA ASN A 142 13.48 -7.23 17.67
C ASN A 142 14.28 -6.14 16.93
N PRO A 143 15.46 -5.76 17.46
CA PRO A 143 16.26 -4.68 16.87
C PRO A 143 16.93 -5.06 15.54
N LYS A 144 16.84 -6.33 15.10
CA LYS A 144 17.47 -6.85 13.88
C LYS A 144 16.51 -7.70 13.04
N SER A 145 15.23 -7.33 13.04
CA SER A 145 14.19 -8.07 12.34
C SER A 145 14.15 -7.75 10.85
N LEU A 146 14.20 -6.47 10.47
CA LEU A 146 14.10 -6.06 9.06
C LEU A 146 15.41 -6.30 8.29
N PRO A 147 15.34 -6.58 6.97
CA PRO A 147 16.52 -6.69 6.13
C PRO A 147 17.21 -5.33 5.95
N THR A 148 18.53 -5.32 5.83
CA THR A 148 19.33 -4.08 5.66
C THR A 148 19.13 -3.37 4.32
N THR A 149 18.39 -3.98 3.39
CA THR A 149 18.01 -3.40 2.11
C THR A 149 16.80 -2.48 2.22
N GLN A 150 16.06 -2.54 3.32
CA GLN A 150 14.89 -1.68 3.58
C GLN A 150 15.28 -0.50 4.49
N LEU A 151 14.47 0.57 4.45
CA LEU A 151 14.54 1.73 5.36
C LEU A 151 15.97 2.27 5.60
N TYR A 152 16.75 2.44 4.53
CA TYR A 152 18.15 2.90 4.57
C TYR A 152 19.05 2.14 5.56
N GLY A 153 18.81 0.83 5.73
CA GLY A 153 19.59 -0.02 6.64
C GLY A 153 19.06 -0.07 8.07
N TYR A 154 17.90 0.52 8.35
CA TYR A 154 17.23 0.38 9.63
C TYR A 154 16.64 -1.02 9.80
N THR A 155 16.86 -1.63 10.97
CA THR A 155 16.59 -3.07 11.16
C THR A 155 15.62 -3.39 12.30
N ALA A 156 15.21 -2.41 13.10
CA ALA A 156 14.34 -2.67 14.24
C ALA A 156 12.86 -2.75 13.85
N ALA A 157 12.17 -3.78 14.35
CA ALA A 157 10.74 -3.98 14.14
C ALA A 157 10.13 -4.81 15.28
N HIS A 158 8.80 -4.79 15.35
CA HIS A 158 8.02 -5.74 16.14
C HIS A 158 7.65 -6.94 15.27
N ASP A 159 8.16 -8.11 15.63
CA ASP A 159 7.79 -9.38 15.01
C ASP A 159 6.40 -9.80 15.54
N LEU A 160 5.44 -9.95 14.64
CA LEU A 160 4.11 -10.45 14.97
C LEU A 160 4.01 -11.95 14.75
N PHE A 161 3.48 -12.61 15.77
CA PHE A 161 3.19 -14.03 15.80
C PHE A 161 1.70 -14.24 16.00
N LEU A 162 1.15 -15.24 15.32
CA LEU A 162 -0.22 -15.67 15.55
C LEU A 162 -0.33 -17.15 15.80
N ASP A 163 -1.45 -17.49 16.44
CA ASP A 163 -1.93 -18.85 16.60
C ASP A 163 -3.31 -18.99 15.93
N SER A 164 -3.52 -20.06 15.16
CA SER A 164 -4.82 -20.41 14.56
C SER A 164 -5.02 -21.93 14.55
N GLN A 165 -6.29 -22.36 14.53
CA GLN A 165 -6.63 -23.78 14.45
C GLN A 165 -6.99 -24.13 13.01
N ASP A 166 -6.17 -24.97 12.38
CA ASP A 166 -6.41 -25.41 11.01
C ASP A 166 -7.57 -26.44 10.95
N PRO A 167 -8.49 -26.36 9.97
CA PRO A 167 -9.53 -27.37 9.75
C PRO A 167 -8.96 -28.69 9.24
N ALA A 168 -9.25 -29.79 9.95
CA ALA A 168 -8.76 -31.11 9.58
C ALA A 168 -9.35 -31.62 8.24
N GLN A 169 -8.56 -32.45 7.56
CA GLN A 169 -8.94 -33.18 6.33
C GLN A 169 -9.20 -32.28 5.11
N GLN A 170 -8.75 -31.04 5.15
CA GLN A 170 -8.76 -30.12 4.01
C GLN A 170 -7.33 -29.66 3.77
N HIS A 171 -6.97 -29.38 2.52
CA HIS A 171 -5.67 -28.83 2.19
C HIS A 171 -5.82 -27.34 1.93
N ASN A 172 -5.41 -26.55 2.91
CA ASN A 172 -5.64 -25.13 2.98
C ASN A 172 -4.36 -24.35 2.70
N TYR A 173 -4.53 -23.23 2.02
CA TYR A 173 -3.48 -22.25 1.80
C TYR A 173 -3.88 -20.95 2.45
N TYR A 174 -2.93 -20.34 3.14
CA TYR A 174 -3.16 -19.09 3.83
C TYR A 174 -2.19 -18.02 3.31
N ARG A 175 -2.67 -16.79 3.35
CA ARG A 175 -1.84 -15.59 3.23
C ARG A 175 -2.09 -14.72 4.45
N TRP A 176 -1.05 -14.05 4.91
CA TRP A 176 -1.19 -13.01 5.92
C TRP A 176 -0.76 -11.67 5.36
N ASP A 177 -1.56 -10.67 5.68
CA ASP A 177 -1.23 -9.27 5.49
C ASP A 177 -1.59 -8.49 6.76
N TRP A 178 -1.17 -7.23 6.80
CA TRP A 178 -1.44 -6.37 7.93
C TRP A 178 -1.66 -4.92 7.49
N LYS A 179 -2.50 -4.22 8.26
CA LYS A 179 -2.66 -2.77 8.20
C LYS A 179 -2.26 -2.19 9.55
N LEU A 180 -1.30 -1.28 9.56
CA LEU A 180 -0.84 -0.56 10.73
C LEU A 180 -1.45 0.84 10.72
N TYR A 181 -2.13 1.19 11.80
CA TYR A 181 -2.61 2.53 12.06
C TYR A 181 -1.66 3.20 13.06
N GLU A 182 -1.07 4.31 12.67
CA GLU A 182 -0.31 5.18 13.58
C GLU A 182 -0.96 6.55 13.71
N ARG A 183 -0.87 7.16 14.89
CA ARG A 183 -1.45 8.47 15.14
C ARG A 183 -0.66 9.54 14.40
N GLN A 184 -1.32 10.24 13.47
CA GLN A 184 -0.69 11.31 12.70
C GLN A 184 -1.04 12.69 13.28
N TYR A 185 -0.01 13.51 13.47
CA TYR A 185 -0.14 14.86 14.03
C TYR A 185 0.05 15.98 13.00
N TRP A 186 0.62 15.68 11.83
CA TRP A 186 0.85 16.64 10.74
C TRP A 186 0.00 16.26 9.52
N CYS A 187 -0.97 17.09 9.14
CA CYS A 187 -2.00 16.74 8.15
C CYS A 187 -1.77 17.34 6.77
N LYS A 188 -0.98 18.42 6.67
CA LYS A 188 -0.76 19.10 5.40
C LYS A 188 0.65 19.66 5.32
N THR A 189 1.28 19.46 4.17
CA THR A 189 2.52 20.14 3.78
C THR A 189 2.21 21.07 2.62
N CYS A 190 2.57 22.33 2.73
CA CYS A 190 2.52 23.30 1.63
C CYS A 190 3.94 23.62 1.14
N ARG A 191 4.24 23.20 -0.09
CA ARG A 191 5.50 23.51 -0.77
C ARG A 191 5.42 24.89 -1.41
N ASN A 192 6.40 25.75 -1.12
CA ASN A 192 6.51 27.13 -1.64
C ASN A 192 5.25 27.98 -1.40
N GLY A 193 4.53 27.71 -0.32
CA GLY A 193 3.26 28.34 -0.03
C GLY A 193 2.90 28.19 1.43
N VAL A 194 1.68 28.62 1.77
CA VAL A 194 1.11 28.52 3.11
C VAL A 194 -0.29 27.95 3.04
N TYR A 195 -0.73 27.29 4.10
CA TYR A 195 -2.08 26.80 4.21
C TYR A 195 -3.05 27.98 4.35
N ALA A 196 -4.12 27.95 3.56
CA ALA A 196 -5.13 29.00 3.53
C ALA A 196 -6.51 28.39 3.77
N VAL A 197 -7.10 28.73 4.92
CA VAL A 197 -8.46 28.33 5.28
C VAL A 197 -9.48 28.94 4.31
N HIS A 198 -9.25 30.19 3.87
CA HIS A 198 -10.11 30.91 2.94
C HIS A 198 -9.36 31.25 1.64
N LYS A 199 -10.10 31.43 0.54
CA LYS A 199 -9.52 31.78 -0.77
C LYS A 199 -8.85 33.15 -0.70
N ILE A 200 -7.67 33.24 -1.29
CA ILE A 200 -6.94 34.51 -1.41
C ILE A 200 -7.49 35.30 -2.60
N LEU A 201 -7.82 36.56 -2.35
CA LEU A 201 -8.36 37.47 -3.38
C LEU A 201 -7.24 37.87 -4.34
N PRO A 202 -7.40 37.63 -5.66
CA PRO A 202 -6.36 37.92 -6.64
C PRO A 202 -6.17 39.44 -6.80
N GLY A 203 -4.93 39.91 -6.78
CA GLY A 203 -4.60 41.34 -6.96
C GLY A 203 -5.02 42.25 -5.80
N VAL A 204 -5.49 41.69 -4.68
CA VAL A 204 -5.88 42.46 -3.50
C VAL A 204 -4.83 42.27 -2.41
N TYR A 205 -4.18 43.38 -2.05
CA TYR A 205 -3.14 43.40 -1.03
C TYR A 205 -3.48 44.42 0.05
N LYS A 206 -2.96 44.17 1.25
CA LYS A 206 -3.03 45.11 2.36
C LYS A 206 -1.64 45.36 2.90
N SER A 207 -1.24 46.62 2.99
CA SER A 207 -0.03 47.03 3.68
C SER A 207 -0.37 47.40 5.12
N ASP A 208 0.35 46.83 6.08
CA ASP A 208 0.27 47.18 7.49
C ASP A 208 1.68 47.21 8.08
N LYS A 209 2.08 48.37 8.62
CA LYS A 209 3.43 48.67 9.12
C LYS A 209 4.51 48.32 8.08
N ASP A 210 5.43 47.40 8.42
CA ASP A 210 6.60 47.03 7.63
C ASP A 210 6.30 45.93 6.59
N PHE A 211 5.05 45.46 6.48
CA PHE A 211 4.72 44.29 5.67
C PHE A 211 3.52 44.51 4.74
N THR A 212 3.59 43.86 3.58
CA THR A 212 2.48 43.72 2.63
C THR A 212 1.95 42.30 2.72
N TYR A 213 0.63 42.17 2.77
CA TYR A 213 -0.10 40.92 2.95
C TYR A 213 -0.99 40.62 1.75
N PHE A 214 -1.11 39.34 1.40
CA PHE A 214 -2.20 38.83 0.58
C PHE A 214 -3.51 38.88 1.38
N VAL A 215 -4.62 39.28 0.76
CA VAL A 215 -5.90 39.38 1.48
C VAL A 215 -6.72 38.11 1.27
N ALA A 216 -7.07 37.43 2.36
CA ALA A 216 -8.04 36.33 2.33
C ALA A 216 -9.47 36.91 2.21
N GLY A 217 -10.28 36.29 1.36
CA GLY A 217 -11.72 36.52 1.31
C GLY A 217 -12.46 35.72 2.38
N ASN A 218 -13.76 35.55 2.19
CA ASN A 218 -14.62 34.79 3.11
C ASN A 218 -15.01 33.40 2.57
N GLU A 219 -14.67 33.08 1.33
CA GLU A 219 -14.97 31.77 0.74
C GLU A 219 -13.99 30.72 1.29
N LEU A 220 -14.51 29.59 1.78
CA LEU A 220 -13.69 28.48 2.28
C LEU A 220 -12.83 27.90 1.14
N TYR A 221 -11.59 27.55 1.48
CA TYR A 221 -10.60 26.98 0.55
C TYR A 221 -9.93 25.72 1.13
N GLU A 222 -9.43 25.80 2.37
CA GLU A 222 -8.79 24.69 3.10
C GLU A 222 -7.69 23.96 2.28
N ASP A 223 -6.86 24.71 1.54
CA ASP A 223 -5.76 24.16 0.74
C ASP A 223 -4.52 25.09 0.72
N CYS A 224 -3.44 24.64 0.08
CA CYS A 224 -2.18 25.37 -0.02
C CYS A 224 -2.28 26.51 -1.04
N PHE A 225 -2.07 27.74 -0.56
CA PHE A 225 -1.88 28.90 -1.42
C PHE A 225 -0.40 29.08 -1.75
N THR A 226 -0.05 28.93 -3.03
CA THR A 226 1.32 29.04 -3.56
C THR A 226 1.43 30.24 -4.51
N PRO A 227 1.78 31.44 -4.01
CA PRO A 227 1.96 32.61 -4.86
C PRO A 227 3.22 32.47 -5.74
N SER A 228 3.15 32.99 -6.97
CA SER A 228 4.30 32.98 -7.89
C SER A 228 5.49 33.75 -7.31
N PRO A 229 6.70 33.18 -7.30
CA PRO A 229 7.91 33.92 -6.98
C PRO A 229 8.09 35.11 -7.94
N GLY A 230 8.53 36.26 -7.42
CA GLY A 230 8.76 37.45 -8.24
C GLY A 230 7.50 38.24 -8.61
N LEU A 231 6.33 37.94 -8.02
CA LEU A 231 5.10 38.71 -8.24
C LEU A 231 5.29 40.21 -7.98
N SER A 232 6.10 40.58 -6.98
CA SER A 232 6.44 41.97 -6.67
C SER A 232 7.21 42.71 -7.79
N GLN A 233 7.74 42.00 -8.79
CA GLN A 233 8.38 42.60 -9.97
C GLN A 233 7.35 43.00 -11.03
N VAL A 234 6.18 42.34 -11.05
CA VAL A 234 5.09 42.59 -11.99
C VAL A 234 4.06 43.55 -11.37
N ASP A 235 3.83 43.44 -10.07
CA ASP A 235 2.94 44.29 -9.30
C ASP A 235 3.67 44.84 -8.08
N ALA A 236 4.00 46.14 -8.09
CA ALA A 236 4.75 46.79 -7.03
C ALA A 236 4.04 46.77 -5.66
N ASN A 237 2.72 46.54 -5.64
CA ASN A 237 1.93 46.46 -4.40
C ASN A 237 1.84 45.02 -3.87
N ALA A 238 2.39 44.03 -4.57
CA ALA A 238 2.32 42.63 -4.14
C ALA A 238 3.38 42.31 -3.06
N PRO A 239 3.07 41.40 -2.12
CA PRO A 239 4.05 40.90 -1.16
C PRO A 239 5.27 40.25 -1.83
N VAL A 240 6.45 40.46 -1.25
CA VAL A 240 7.67 39.78 -1.69
C VAL A 240 7.61 38.31 -1.27
N VAL A 241 7.74 37.42 -2.25
CA VAL A 241 7.77 35.97 -2.06
C VAL A 241 9.15 35.45 -2.50
N PRO A 242 9.88 34.72 -1.64
CA PRO A 242 11.19 34.16 -2.00
C PRO A 242 11.09 33.20 -3.20
N SER A 243 12.19 33.04 -3.94
CA SER A 243 12.30 32.06 -5.04
C SER A 243 12.95 30.73 -4.63
N THR A 244 13.55 30.67 -3.44
CA THR A 244 14.12 29.43 -2.87
C THR A 244 13.04 28.37 -2.66
N SER A 245 13.37 27.07 -2.60
CA SER A 245 12.34 26.08 -2.19
C SER A 245 12.16 26.07 -0.66
N TRP A 246 10.93 25.97 -0.17
CA TRP A 246 10.63 25.71 1.25
C TRP A 246 9.32 24.94 1.40
N ASN A 247 9.09 24.40 2.59
CA ASN A 247 7.85 23.71 2.96
C ASN A 247 7.36 24.26 4.29
N TYR A 248 6.05 24.45 4.45
CA TYR A 248 5.44 24.59 5.77
C TYR A 248 4.53 23.40 6.06
N ASP A 249 4.62 22.88 7.27
CA ASP A 249 3.83 21.76 7.75
C ASP A 249 2.80 22.25 8.75
N TYR A 250 1.60 21.70 8.66
CA TYR A 250 0.44 22.13 9.43
C TYR A 250 -0.09 20.98 10.28
N PRO A 251 -0.23 21.20 11.59
CA PRO A 251 -0.72 20.16 12.48
C PRO A 251 -2.19 19.86 12.19
N CYS A 252 -2.59 18.64 12.51
CA CYS A 252 -3.94 18.15 12.35
C CYS A 252 -4.91 18.87 13.28
N ARG A 253 -6.00 19.41 12.72
CA ARG A 253 -7.14 20.00 13.46
C ARG A 253 -8.07 18.91 14.01
N THR A 254 -8.25 17.85 13.23
CA THR A 254 -9.10 16.70 13.56
C THR A 254 -8.24 15.47 13.81
N PRO A 255 -8.76 14.45 14.52
CA PRO A 255 -8.11 13.15 14.60
C PRO A 255 -7.70 12.62 13.22
N CYS A 256 -6.49 12.07 13.13
CA CYS A 256 -5.92 11.55 11.91
C CYS A 256 -5.09 10.30 12.21
N TRP A 257 -5.18 9.31 11.34
CA TRP A 257 -4.39 8.09 11.42
C TRP A 257 -3.76 7.83 10.05
N GLU A 258 -2.44 7.65 10.04
CA GLU A 258 -1.73 7.13 8.90
C GLU A 258 -1.94 5.62 8.83
N ILE A 259 -2.19 5.09 7.65
CA ILE A 259 -2.41 3.68 7.36
C ILE A 259 -1.22 3.18 6.55
N LEU A 260 -0.46 2.26 7.16
CA LEU A 260 0.69 1.62 6.55
C LEU A 260 0.33 0.16 6.23
N TYR A 261 0.56 -0.25 5.00
CA TYR A 261 0.22 -1.57 4.49
C TYR A 261 1.42 -2.49 4.44
N SER A 262 1.19 -3.79 4.58
CA SER A 262 2.22 -4.80 4.36
C SER A 262 2.76 -4.78 2.93
N SER A 263 4.07 -4.65 2.77
CA SER A 263 4.76 -4.87 1.49
C SER A 263 5.12 -6.32 1.22
N ASP A 264 5.27 -7.10 2.29
CA ASP A 264 5.75 -8.48 2.22
C ASP A 264 4.60 -9.45 1.97
N ILE A 265 4.92 -10.57 1.34
CA ILE A 265 3.94 -11.60 0.95
C ILE A 265 4.27 -12.85 1.74
N GLN A 266 3.48 -13.07 2.79
CA GLN A 266 3.60 -14.24 3.64
C GLN A 266 2.52 -15.24 3.24
N VAL A 267 2.94 -16.36 2.64
CA VAL A 267 2.06 -17.46 2.24
C VAL A 267 2.44 -18.75 2.95
N PHE A 268 1.45 -19.61 3.19
CA PHE A 268 1.61 -20.86 3.90
C PHE A 268 0.75 -21.97 3.32
N ASP A 269 1.31 -23.18 3.36
CA ASP A 269 0.70 -24.43 2.94
C ASP A 269 0.58 -25.33 4.19
N ASP A 270 -0.64 -25.76 4.51
CA ASP A 270 -0.94 -26.57 5.69
C ASP A 270 -0.51 -28.04 5.59
N ARG A 271 0.17 -28.47 4.53
CA ARG A 271 0.53 -29.88 4.29
C ARG A 271 1.09 -30.62 5.50
N PHE A 272 1.86 -29.92 6.33
CA PHE A 272 2.51 -30.45 7.52
C PHE A 272 1.84 -30.06 8.85
N ALA A 273 0.75 -29.27 8.78
CA ALA A 273 -0.02 -28.78 9.92
C ALA A 273 -1.52 -29.08 9.80
N ASN A 274 -1.96 -29.87 8.82
CA ASN A 274 -3.36 -30.18 8.54
C ASN A 274 -4.10 -30.68 9.79
N GLY A 275 -5.13 -29.94 10.20
CA GLY A 275 -5.92 -30.20 11.40
C GLY A 275 -5.23 -29.92 12.74
N ASN A 276 -3.96 -29.49 12.72
CA ASN A 276 -3.20 -29.15 13.91
C ASN A 276 -3.23 -27.63 14.17
N MET A 277 -2.80 -27.24 15.36
CA MET A 277 -2.65 -25.84 15.71
C MET A 277 -1.44 -25.25 14.98
N ILE A 278 -1.68 -24.22 14.17
CA ILE A 278 -0.63 -23.34 13.65
C ILE A 278 -0.27 -22.42 14.82
N SER A 279 0.89 -22.62 15.45
CA SER A 279 1.29 -21.85 16.64
C SER A 279 2.59 -21.10 16.43
N GLN A 280 2.63 -19.88 16.95
CA GLN A 280 3.78 -18.98 16.94
C GLN A 280 4.32 -18.79 15.51
N GLN A 281 3.42 -18.77 14.53
CA GLN A 281 3.77 -18.48 13.15
C GLN A 281 4.06 -16.99 13.06
N ARG A 282 5.29 -16.63 12.68
CA ARG A 282 5.64 -15.23 12.41
C ARG A 282 5.01 -14.80 11.10
N VAL A 283 4.15 -13.79 11.14
CA VAL A 283 3.34 -13.36 9.99
C VAL A 283 3.62 -11.93 9.53
N ALA A 284 4.27 -11.13 10.37
CA ALA A 284 4.60 -9.76 10.01
C ALA A 284 5.81 -9.25 10.78
N GLN A 285 6.43 -8.23 10.21
CA GLN A 285 7.52 -7.46 10.80
C GLN A 285 7.10 -6.00 10.68
N ILE A 286 6.78 -5.38 11.81
CA ILE A 286 6.21 -4.04 11.86
C ILE A 286 7.32 -3.06 12.17
N PRO A 287 7.76 -2.21 11.22
CA PRO A 287 8.88 -1.32 11.47
C PRO A 287 8.62 -0.37 12.64
N PHE A 288 9.69 -0.11 13.40
CA PHE A 288 9.62 0.75 14.57
C PHE A 288 9.71 2.23 14.16
N TYR A 289 8.63 2.78 13.57
CA TYR A 289 8.57 4.16 13.06
C TYR A 289 8.55 5.24 14.15
N ASP A 290 7.65 5.12 15.13
CA ASP A 290 7.47 6.06 16.25
C ASP A 290 7.41 5.31 17.61
N TYR A 291 7.65 6.01 18.72
CA TYR A 291 7.48 5.52 20.08
C TYR A 291 6.02 5.44 20.53
N GLN A 292 5.10 6.09 19.82
CA GLN A 292 3.67 6.08 20.13
C GLN A 292 3.06 4.68 19.96
N PRO A 293 2.05 4.31 20.77
CA PRO A 293 1.33 3.07 20.56
C PRO A 293 0.57 3.11 19.24
N ALA A 294 0.33 1.93 18.67
CA ALA A 294 -0.29 1.77 17.37
C ALA A 294 -1.31 0.63 17.38
N LEU A 295 -2.20 0.64 16.39
CA LEU A 295 -3.15 -0.46 16.15
C LEU A 295 -2.73 -1.22 14.91
N ILE A 296 -2.82 -2.55 14.96
CA ILE A 296 -2.50 -3.41 13.83
C ILE A 296 -3.68 -4.32 13.55
N ASP A 297 -4.21 -4.25 12.34
CA ASP A 297 -5.14 -5.24 11.84
C ASP A 297 -4.33 -6.37 11.23
N VAL A 298 -4.28 -7.50 11.94
CA VAL A 298 -3.65 -8.73 11.44
C VAL A 298 -4.71 -9.53 10.70
N ARG A 299 -4.47 -9.81 9.43
CA ARG A 299 -5.45 -10.43 8.54
C ARG A 299 -4.93 -11.78 8.06
N GLN A 300 -5.75 -12.81 8.24
CA GLN A 300 -5.53 -14.13 7.69
C GLN A 300 -6.52 -14.34 6.54
N LEU A 301 -5.99 -14.61 5.36
CA LEU A 301 -6.72 -14.78 4.12
C LEU A 301 -6.63 -16.23 3.65
N SER A 302 -7.76 -16.80 3.22
CA SER A 302 -7.78 -18.09 2.51
C SER A 302 -7.34 -17.91 1.06
N LEU A 303 -6.55 -18.85 0.52
CA LEU A 303 -6.14 -18.85 -0.88
C LEU A 303 -6.53 -20.14 -1.59
N THR A 304 -6.99 -20.00 -2.83
CA THR A 304 -7.10 -21.13 -3.75
C THR A 304 -5.71 -21.71 -4.06
N PRO A 305 -5.60 -22.99 -4.46
CA PRO A 305 -4.30 -23.59 -4.82
C PRO A 305 -3.57 -22.80 -5.92
N ASP A 306 -4.30 -22.25 -6.88
CA ASP A 306 -3.74 -21.46 -7.98
C ASP A 306 -3.23 -20.10 -7.49
N ALA A 307 -3.97 -19.44 -6.60
CA ALA A 307 -3.55 -18.18 -6.00
C ALA A 307 -2.30 -18.37 -5.13
N TYR A 308 -2.26 -19.45 -4.32
CA TYR A 308 -1.07 -19.79 -3.54
C TYR A 308 0.16 -19.97 -4.43
N ARG A 309 0.05 -20.73 -5.52
CA ARG A 309 1.16 -20.93 -6.46
C ARG A 309 1.65 -19.60 -7.03
N TYR A 310 0.75 -18.72 -7.44
CA TYR A 310 1.10 -17.39 -7.94
C TYR A 310 1.83 -16.56 -6.89
N TYR A 311 1.25 -16.36 -5.70
CA TYR A 311 1.85 -15.53 -4.65
C TYR A 311 3.16 -16.12 -4.13
N LYS A 312 3.28 -17.45 -4.09
CA LYS A 312 4.52 -18.13 -3.70
C LYS A 312 5.64 -17.85 -4.69
N LEU A 313 5.38 -17.99 -5.99
CA LEU A 313 6.34 -17.65 -7.03
C LEU A 313 6.71 -16.17 -7.00
N PHE A 314 5.72 -15.29 -6.81
CA PHE A 314 5.95 -13.85 -6.75
C PHE A 314 6.81 -13.46 -5.53
N ALA A 315 6.54 -14.03 -4.35
CA ALA A 315 7.35 -13.83 -3.15
C ALA A 315 8.78 -14.38 -3.33
N ASP A 316 8.92 -15.58 -3.90
CA ASP A 316 10.23 -16.20 -4.12
C ASP A 316 11.08 -15.40 -5.13
N GLN A 317 10.48 -14.72 -6.11
CA GLN A 317 11.19 -13.85 -7.06
C GLN A 317 11.45 -12.45 -6.51
N SER A 318 10.48 -11.81 -5.86
CA SER A 318 10.59 -10.42 -5.42
C SER A 318 11.35 -10.24 -4.10
N GLN A 319 11.21 -11.18 -3.16
CA GLN A 319 11.74 -11.04 -1.79
C GLN A 319 13.03 -11.84 -1.55
N LYS A 320 13.35 -12.85 -2.38
CA LYS A 320 14.59 -13.65 -2.24
C LYS A 320 15.70 -13.31 -3.22
N ALA A 321 15.42 -12.49 -4.24
CA ALA A 321 16.42 -12.05 -5.22
C ALA A 321 17.56 -11.18 -4.64
N ALA A 322 17.54 -10.88 -3.34
CA ALA A 322 18.62 -10.19 -2.64
C ALA A 322 19.74 -11.12 -2.12
N GLY A 323 19.66 -12.45 -2.33
CA GLY A 323 20.69 -13.42 -1.94
C GLY A 323 21.63 -13.81 -3.08
N LEU A 324 22.83 -14.34 -2.75
CA LEU A 324 23.87 -14.79 -3.71
C LEU A 324 23.47 -15.98 -4.61
N VAL A 325 22.20 -16.39 -4.59
CA VAL A 325 21.66 -17.50 -5.37
C VAL A 325 20.48 -16.98 -6.16
N ASP A 326 20.68 -16.79 -7.46
CA ASP A 326 19.64 -16.32 -8.38
C ASP A 326 18.54 -17.39 -8.50
N VAL A 327 17.30 -17.01 -8.19
CA VAL A 327 16.13 -17.81 -8.57
C VAL A 327 15.96 -17.64 -10.08
N PRO A 328 15.91 -18.74 -10.87
CA PRO A 328 15.75 -18.60 -12.32
C PRO A 328 14.45 -17.86 -12.63
N PRO A 329 14.49 -16.85 -13.52
CA PRO A 329 13.31 -16.05 -13.85
C PRO A 329 12.26 -16.96 -14.49
N THR A 330 11.17 -17.18 -13.77
CA THR A 330 10.01 -17.92 -14.27
C THR A 330 8.93 -16.90 -14.63
N ALA A 331 8.35 -17.04 -15.81
CA ALA A 331 7.24 -16.19 -16.25
C ALA A 331 6.09 -16.26 -15.22
N LEU A 332 5.84 -15.15 -14.53
CA LEU A 332 4.70 -14.99 -13.64
C LEU A 332 3.44 -14.73 -14.49
N GLY A 333 2.89 -15.81 -15.05
CA GLY A 333 1.57 -15.78 -15.69
C GLY A 333 0.50 -15.48 -14.65
N GLY A 334 -0.25 -14.41 -14.85
CA GLY A 334 -1.44 -14.10 -14.06
C GLY A 334 -2.62 -15.00 -14.41
N ASN A 335 -3.74 -14.82 -13.72
CA ASN A 335 -4.97 -15.54 -14.06
C ASN A 335 -5.90 -14.76 -15.02
N VAL A 336 -5.46 -13.61 -15.52
CA VAL A 336 -6.22 -12.73 -16.43
C VAL A 336 -5.65 -12.86 -17.84
N HIS A 337 -6.53 -13.08 -18.81
CA HIS A 337 -6.15 -13.21 -20.22
C HIS A 337 -7.12 -12.48 -21.14
N ARG A 338 -6.65 -12.15 -22.33
CA ARG A 338 -7.47 -11.50 -23.37
C ARG A 338 -8.50 -12.48 -23.92
N VAL A 339 -9.75 -12.05 -24.06
CA VAL A 339 -10.86 -12.90 -24.57
C VAL A 339 -10.58 -13.38 -26.00
N ALA A 340 -10.05 -12.51 -26.85
CA ALA A 340 -9.75 -12.84 -28.25
C ALA A 340 -8.53 -13.77 -28.42
N ASN A 341 -7.63 -13.83 -27.44
CA ASN A 341 -6.44 -14.69 -27.47
C ASN A 341 -5.94 -14.97 -26.05
N SER A 342 -6.17 -16.18 -25.56
CA SER A 342 -5.80 -16.60 -24.21
C SER A 342 -4.28 -16.73 -23.98
N GLN A 343 -3.47 -16.69 -25.05
CA GLN A 343 -2.00 -16.66 -24.95
C GLN A 343 -1.49 -15.27 -24.51
N VAL A 344 -2.31 -14.22 -24.63
CA VAL A 344 -1.97 -12.89 -24.14
C VAL A 344 -2.51 -12.75 -22.71
N GLN A 345 -1.61 -12.95 -21.75
CA GLN A 345 -1.89 -12.83 -20.32
C GLN A 345 -1.51 -11.45 -19.80
N ALA A 346 -2.32 -10.94 -18.87
CA ALA A 346 -1.89 -9.86 -18.01
C ALA A 346 -1.03 -10.42 -16.87
N VAL A 347 -0.12 -9.60 -16.38
CA VAL A 347 0.63 -9.87 -15.15
C VAL A 347 -0.23 -9.46 -13.95
N GLY A 348 0.04 -10.05 -12.79
CA GLY A 348 -0.77 -9.81 -11.58
C GLY A 348 -1.81 -10.91 -11.39
N TYR A 349 -2.67 -10.77 -10.38
CA TYR A 349 -3.63 -11.80 -10.03
C TYR A 349 -4.90 -11.21 -9.46
N PHE A 350 -6.04 -11.70 -9.94
CA PHE A 350 -7.34 -11.44 -9.35
C PHE A 350 -7.74 -12.62 -8.45
N THR A 351 -8.07 -12.38 -7.19
CA THR A 351 -8.47 -13.45 -6.26
C THR A 351 -9.68 -13.09 -5.41
N ALA A 352 -10.25 -14.09 -4.74
CA ALA A 352 -11.32 -13.94 -3.77
C ALA A 352 -10.97 -14.74 -2.52
N SER A 353 -10.96 -14.07 -1.37
CA SER A 353 -10.47 -14.61 -0.11
C SER A 353 -11.41 -14.27 1.03
N ALA A 354 -11.78 -15.25 1.84
CA ALA A 354 -12.33 -14.94 3.15
C ALA A 354 -11.21 -14.42 4.04
N VAL A 355 -11.56 -13.52 4.95
CA VAL A 355 -10.61 -12.85 5.85
C VAL A 355 -11.07 -12.99 7.29
N SER A 356 -10.17 -13.48 8.14
CA SER A 356 -10.26 -13.33 9.59
C SER A 356 -9.35 -12.19 10.02
N VAL A 357 -9.89 -11.23 10.78
CA VAL A 357 -9.15 -10.06 11.25
C VAL A 357 -9.09 -10.06 12.77
N VAL A 358 -7.91 -9.73 13.30
CA VAL A 358 -7.73 -9.40 14.72
C VAL A 358 -7.10 -8.01 14.83
N HIS A 359 -7.78 -7.14 15.58
CA HIS A 359 -7.30 -5.83 15.96
C HIS A 359 -6.33 -5.96 17.16
N TYR A 360 -5.03 -5.81 16.90
CA TYR A 360 -3.98 -5.95 17.90
C TYR A 360 -3.43 -4.58 18.31
N TRP A 361 -3.53 -4.26 19.60
CA TRP A 361 -2.96 -3.04 20.16
C TRP A 361 -1.48 -3.23 20.48
N LEU A 362 -0.61 -2.51 19.78
CA LEU A 362 0.82 -2.51 19.99
C LEU A 362 1.23 -1.33 20.89
N ASP A 363 1.50 -1.60 22.16
CA ASP A 363 1.90 -0.58 23.14
C ASP A 363 3.37 -0.11 22.99
N ARG A 364 4.20 -0.89 22.29
CA ARG A 364 5.64 -0.68 22.11
C ARG A 364 6.38 -0.50 23.45
N ALA A 365 5.94 -1.13 24.53
CA ALA A 365 6.55 -1.00 25.86
C ALA A 365 7.89 -1.76 25.97
N ASP A 366 8.10 -2.79 25.16
CA ASP A 366 9.28 -3.64 25.10
C ASP A 366 10.41 -3.12 24.19
N ARG A 367 10.20 -1.96 23.56
CA ARG A 367 11.10 -1.34 22.59
C ARG A 367 12.47 -1.00 23.20
N GLN A 368 13.50 -1.00 22.34
CA GLN A 368 14.85 -0.60 22.70
C GLN A 368 15.48 0.22 21.56
N GLY A 369 16.36 1.16 21.90
CA GLY A 369 17.02 2.01 20.91
C GLY A 369 16.10 3.10 20.36
N TYR A 370 16.48 3.65 19.20
CA TYR A 370 15.79 4.76 18.57
C TYR A 370 14.82 4.29 17.50
N ALA A 371 13.64 4.91 17.45
CA ALA A 371 12.70 4.73 16.35
C ALA A 371 13.32 5.20 15.03
N TYR A 372 12.89 4.65 13.90
CA TYR A 372 13.36 5.05 12.58
C TYR A 372 13.10 6.54 12.30
N GLY A 373 11.99 7.05 12.82
CA GLY A 373 11.62 8.45 12.78
C GLY A 373 12.46 9.38 13.64
N ALA A 374 13.28 8.86 14.55
CA ALA A 374 14.11 9.70 15.39
C ALA A 374 15.27 10.29 14.57
N ASP A 375 15.40 11.62 14.61
CA ASP A 375 16.57 12.33 14.08
C ASP A 375 17.87 11.76 14.71
N PRO A 376 19.01 11.75 14.00
CA PRO A 376 20.32 11.39 14.57
C PRO A 376 20.68 12.12 15.89
N THR A 377 20.02 13.23 16.21
CA THR A 377 20.12 13.95 17.49
C THR A 377 19.27 13.36 18.63
N GLY A 378 18.37 12.42 18.36
CA GLY A 378 17.54 11.70 19.32
C GLY A 378 16.04 11.80 19.02
N LYS A 379 15.22 11.40 20.01
CA LYS A 379 13.75 11.51 19.95
C LYS A 379 13.32 12.97 19.80
N HIS A 380 12.36 13.25 18.92
CA HIS A 380 11.78 14.59 18.81
C HIS A 380 10.97 14.98 20.06
N ILE A 381 10.94 16.29 20.35
CA ILE A 381 10.27 16.83 21.54
C ILE A 381 8.75 16.77 21.38
N ASN A 382 8.22 17.00 20.17
CA ASN A 382 6.78 16.97 19.93
C ASN A 382 6.31 15.57 19.51
N ASP A 383 5.14 15.19 20.02
CA ASP A 383 4.49 13.94 19.60
C ASP A 383 4.18 13.97 18.10
N GLY A 384 4.52 12.90 17.38
CA GLY A 384 4.24 12.74 15.95
C GLY A 384 5.30 13.27 14.99
N ASP A 385 6.34 13.97 15.48
CA ASP A 385 7.46 14.39 14.64
C ASP A 385 8.27 13.18 14.14
N ASP A 386 8.40 12.13 14.96
CA ASP A 386 9.12 10.90 14.58
C ASP A 386 8.41 10.21 13.41
N LEU A 387 7.09 9.97 13.48
CA LEU A 387 6.33 9.42 12.35
C LEU A 387 6.44 10.32 11.10
N PHE A 388 6.35 11.64 11.28
CA PHE A 388 6.50 12.56 10.15
C PHE A 388 7.86 12.43 9.46
N PHE A 389 8.94 12.34 10.23
CA PHE A 389 10.29 12.15 9.71
C PHE A 389 10.40 10.79 9.01
N ALA A 390 9.87 9.72 9.61
CA ALA A 390 9.89 8.38 9.02
C ALA A 390 9.24 8.34 7.62
N LEU A 391 8.14 9.07 7.42
CA LEU A 391 7.40 9.10 6.16
C LEU A 391 8.00 10.08 5.14
N ASN A 392 8.56 11.21 5.58
CA ASN A 392 8.98 12.30 4.71
C ASN A 392 10.50 12.46 4.53
N GLY A 393 11.31 11.77 5.35
CA GLY A 393 12.77 11.88 5.34
C GLY A 393 13.31 13.25 5.74
N ARG A 394 12.50 14.07 6.44
CA ARG A 394 12.86 15.41 6.94
C ARG A 394 12.06 15.73 8.19
N SER A 395 12.57 16.63 9.02
CA SER A 395 11.83 17.18 10.15
C SER A 395 10.66 18.05 9.68
N SER A 396 9.63 18.11 10.51
CA SER A 396 8.51 19.04 10.34
C SER A 396 8.99 20.49 10.43
N HIS A 397 8.37 21.37 9.64
CA HIS A 397 8.69 22.80 9.63
C HIS A 397 7.41 23.62 9.76
N PRO A 398 6.94 23.92 10.99
CA PRO A 398 5.72 24.68 11.20
C PRO A 398 5.81 26.10 10.63
N GLU A 399 4.68 26.64 10.17
CA GLU A 399 4.59 28.07 9.80
C GLU A 399 4.91 28.94 11.04
N PRO A 400 5.89 29.86 10.95
CA PRO A 400 6.19 30.75 12.06
C PRO A 400 5.03 31.74 12.29
N PRO A 401 4.74 32.11 13.54
CA PRO A 401 3.65 33.02 13.86
C PRO A 401 3.85 34.42 13.24
N PRO A 402 2.77 35.15 12.97
CA PRO A 402 2.84 36.52 12.48
C PRO A 402 3.28 37.44 13.63
N LEU A 403 4.60 37.68 13.68
CA LEU A 403 5.33 38.59 14.58
C LEU A 403 5.65 37.99 15.97
N TYR A 404 6.88 37.51 16.13
CA TYR A 404 7.54 37.43 17.45
C TYR A 404 8.90 38.13 17.39
N ILE A 405 9.20 38.93 18.42
CA ILE A 405 10.55 39.39 18.73
C ILE A 405 11.10 38.39 19.75
N LEU A 406 11.96 37.48 19.32
CA LEU A 406 12.83 36.72 20.20
C LEU A 406 14.27 37.09 19.86
N ASP A 407 15.04 37.35 20.93
CA ASP A 407 16.46 37.68 20.98
C ASP A 407 17.26 37.41 19.70
N ASP A 408 17.43 38.46 18.89
CA ASP A 408 18.37 38.61 17.77
C ASP A 408 18.12 37.81 16.47
N TYR A 409 16.97 37.13 16.31
CA TYR A 409 16.58 36.52 15.03
C TYR A 409 15.08 36.68 14.71
N ARG A 410 14.75 37.22 13.52
CA ARG A 410 13.37 37.40 13.04
C ARG A 410 13.01 36.30 12.04
N GLU A 411 12.42 35.20 12.48
CA GLU A 411 11.72 34.31 11.56
C GLU A 411 10.30 34.84 11.33
N THR A 412 10.03 35.29 10.09
CA THR A 412 8.69 35.69 9.66
C THR A 412 8.21 34.75 8.56
N PRO A 413 6.89 34.53 8.43
CA PRO A 413 6.39 33.66 7.38
C PRO A 413 6.75 34.23 6.01
N LYS A 414 7.21 33.34 5.13
CA LYS A 414 7.63 33.68 3.75
C LYS A 414 6.47 34.14 2.88
N VAL A 415 5.24 33.72 3.20
CA VAL A 415 4.00 34.21 2.60
C VAL A 415 3.13 34.76 3.72
N LYS A 416 2.70 36.01 3.59
CA LYS A 416 1.95 36.73 4.63
C LYS A 416 0.51 36.93 4.17
N ILE A 417 -0.46 36.45 4.95
CA ILE A 417 -1.88 36.57 4.63
C ILE A 417 -2.59 37.37 5.73
N TRP A 418 -3.51 38.24 5.30
CA TRP A 418 -4.40 39.03 6.13
C TRP A 418 -5.83 38.44 6.12
N PRO A 419 -6.54 38.39 7.26
CA PRO A 419 -6.09 38.73 8.61
C PRO A 419 -5.08 37.71 9.15
N TYR A 420 -4.13 38.18 9.96
CA TYR A 420 -3.07 37.32 10.52
C TYR A 420 -3.40 36.80 11.93
N THR A 421 -4.50 37.22 12.54
CA THR A 421 -4.85 36.89 13.94
C THR A 421 -5.01 35.40 14.22
N ASP A 422 -5.39 34.64 13.20
CA ASP A 422 -5.68 33.20 13.31
C ASP A 422 -4.59 32.33 12.67
N ARG A 423 -3.35 32.86 12.59
CA ARG A 423 -2.19 32.16 12.01
C ARG A 423 -1.13 31.83 13.07
N PRO A 424 -0.46 30.67 12.97
CA PRO A 424 -0.59 29.65 11.91
C PRO A 424 -1.85 28.79 12.07
N PRO A 425 -2.56 28.46 10.97
CA PRO A 425 -3.74 27.62 11.04
C PRO A 425 -3.38 26.15 11.29
N THR A 426 -4.38 25.34 11.59
CA THR A 426 -4.30 23.86 11.56
C THR A 426 -5.03 23.32 10.33
N ALA A 427 -4.70 22.11 9.87
CA ALA A 427 -5.32 21.51 8.69
C ALA A 427 -6.23 20.32 9.06
N PRO A 428 -7.39 20.12 8.41
CA PRO A 428 -8.21 18.94 8.61
C PRO A 428 -7.50 17.69 8.06
N CYS A 429 -7.78 16.53 8.66
CA CYS A 429 -7.36 15.24 8.12
C CYS A 429 -8.24 14.88 6.92
N LEU A 430 -7.67 14.84 5.72
CA LEU A 430 -8.39 14.42 4.51
C LEU A 430 -8.20 12.92 4.30
N GLN A 431 -9.29 12.19 4.07
CA GLN A 431 -9.26 10.77 3.77
C GLN A 431 -8.52 10.51 2.46
N SER A 432 -7.66 9.49 2.47
CA SER A 432 -6.94 8.96 1.30
C SER A 432 -6.64 7.48 1.52
N ASP A 433 -6.03 6.81 0.54
CA ASP A 433 -5.70 5.39 0.63
C ASP A 433 -4.82 5.05 1.85
N ASN A 434 -3.93 5.96 2.23
CA ASN A 434 -3.01 5.79 3.36
C ASN A 434 -3.42 6.60 4.59
N ARG A 435 -4.63 7.18 4.63
CA ARG A 435 -5.00 8.07 5.74
C ARG A 435 -6.49 8.12 6.00
N THR A 436 -6.87 8.08 7.27
CA THR A 436 -8.27 8.17 7.69
C THR A 436 -8.49 9.21 8.79
N PRO A 437 -9.56 10.04 8.69
CA PRO A 437 -10.03 10.87 9.79
C PRO A 437 -10.93 10.12 10.77
N PHE A 438 -11.34 8.89 10.43
CA PHE A 438 -12.23 8.06 11.24
C PHE A 438 -11.43 7.18 12.17
N LYS A 439 -11.83 7.14 13.44
CA LYS A 439 -11.20 6.30 14.47
C LYS A 439 -11.25 4.83 14.05
N PRO A 440 -10.10 4.14 13.91
CA PRO A 440 -10.07 2.72 13.58
C PRO A 440 -10.75 1.87 14.66
N GLU A 441 -11.41 0.79 14.23
CA GLU A 441 -11.99 -0.18 15.16
C GLU A 441 -10.89 -0.87 15.99
N GLY A 442 -11.05 -0.92 17.31
CA GLY A 442 -10.02 -1.46 18.22
C GLY A 442 -8.97 -0.44 18.69
N TRP A 443 -9.00 0.80 18.19
CA TRP A 443 -8.12 1.87 18.69
C TRP A 443 -8.42 2.22 20.16
N ARG A 444 -7.38 2.19 21.01
CA ARG A 444 -7.47 2.54 22.44
C ARG A 444 -7.07 4.00 22.65
N GLU A 445 -7.80 4.71 23.51
CA GLU A 445 -7.52 6.11 23.88
C GLU A 445 -6.46 6.22 24.97
#